data_AF-A0A8W8KW76-F1
#
_entry.id   AF-A0A8W8KW76-F1
#
_cell.length_a   1.000
_cell.length_b   1.000
_cell.length_c   1.000
_cell.angle_alpha   90.00
_cell.angle_beta   90.00
_cell.angle_gamma   90.00
#
_symmetry.space_group_name_H-M   'P 1'
#
loop_
_entity.id
_entity.type
_entity.pdbx_description
1 polymer ?
#
loop_
_entity_poly.entity_id
_entity_poly.type
_entity_poly.pdbx_seq_one_letter_code
_entity_poly.pdbx_strand_id
1 'polypeptide(L)'
;FTTCSRLAERQRQVLTNAIEHPANLELDKTVNYPDDVLSKVIDFQKRTTTLAFQDVEKIISEKSPRLKDNDSKAECHFIQRCSQLCWMMAIQDPPMYLDFGPEKGSVIDKNVFRLYTKSGENVDFLVWPAVFLLKNGPIVQKGVLQPQ
;
A
#
# COMPACT_ATOMS: atom_id res chain seq x y z
N PHE A 1 1.49 0.44 -4.37
CA PHE A 1 0.82 -0.17 -3.21
C PHE A 1 1.40 -1.54 -2.84
N THR A 2 1.24 -2.58 -3.66
CA THR A 2 1.66 -3.97 -3.33
C THR A 2 3.10 -4.11 -2.86
N THR A 3 4.04 -3.38 -3.48
CA THR A 3 5.44 -3.36 -3.04
C THR A 3 5.58 -2.84 -1.61
N CYS A 4 4.92 -1.74 -1.25
CA CYS A 4 4.93 -1.19 0.11
C CYS A 4 4.30 -2.17 1.11
N SER A 5 3.13 -2.75 0.78
CA SER A 5 2.45 -3.72 1.64
C SER A 5 3.36 -4.92 1.96
N ARG A 6 4.01 -5.49 0.94
CA ARG A 6 4.94 -6.61 1.11
C ARG A 6 6.18 -6.22 1.94
N LEU A 7 6.75 -5.04 1.71
CA LEU A 7 7.93 -4.57 2.45
C LEU A 7 7.60 -4.27 3.92
N ALA A 8 6.45 -3.64 4.19
CA ALA A 8 5.99 -3.35 5.54
C ALA A 8 5.75 -4.65 6.33
N GLU A 9 5.11 -5.63 5.70
CA GLU A 9 4.87 -6.93 6.31
C GLU A 9 6.18 -7.67 6.58
N ARG A 10 7.10 -7.70 5.61
CA ARG A 10 8.42 -8.31 5.80
C ARG A 10 9.19 -7.64 6.94
N GLN A 11 9.14 -6.32 7.04
CA GLN A 11 9.82 -5.60 8.11
C GLN A 11 9.23 -5.97 9.48
N ARG A 12 7.90 -6.10 9.61
CA ARG A 12 7.27 -6.59 10.85
C ARG A 12 7.78 -7.97 11.24
N GLN A 13 7.74 -8.90 10.29
CA GLN A 13 8.17 -10.28 10.53
C GLN A 13 9.64 -10.36 10.97
N VAL A 14 10.53 -9.62 10.29
CA VAL A 14 11.96 -9.58 10.63
C VAL A 14 12.19 -8.99 12.03
N LEU A 15 11.56 -7.86 12.35
CA LEU A 15 11.73 -7.21 13.66
C LEU A 15 11.17 -8.07 14.79
N THR A 16 10.01 -8.69 14.57
CA THR A 16 9.38 -9.55 15.58
C THR A 16 10.23 -10.79 15.83
N ASN A 17 10.70 -11.45 14.77
CA ASN A 17 11.59 -12.60 14.88
C ASN A 17 12.91 -12.26 15.58
N ALA A 18 13.50 -11.08 15.30
CA ALA A 18 14.73 -10.64 15.96
C ALA A 18 14.56 -10.41 17.47
N ILE A 19 13.35 -10.03 17.92
CA ILE A 19 13.03 -9.83 19.34
C ILE A 19 12.81 -11.18 20.05
N GLU A 20 12.09 -12.09 19.42
CA GLU A 20 11.74 -13.39 20.03
C GLU A 20 12.86 -14.43 19.94
N HIS A 21 13.61 -14.42 18.85
CA HIS A 21 14.61 -15.42 18.51
C HIS A 21 15.94 -14.75 18.14
N PRO A 22 16.60 -14.04 19.08
CA PRO A 22 17.83 -13.30 18.79
C PRO A 22 18.99 -14.18 18.31
N ALA A 23 18.97 -15.48 18.59
CA ALA A 23 19.97 -16.45 18.13
C ALA A 23 19.60 -17.16 16.81
N ASN A 24 18.36 -17.02 16.31
CA ASN A 24 17.90 -17.68 15.08
C ASN A 24 17.30 -16.66 14.10
N LEU A 25 18.05 -16.34 13.06
CA LEU A 25 17.68 -15.33 12.06
C LEU A 25 16.79 -15.89 10.92
N GLU A 26 16.46 -17.18 10.93
CA GLU A 26 15.57 -17.76 9.94
C GLU A 26 14.12 -17.30 10.19
N LEU A 27 13.42 -16.86 9.13
CA LEU A 27 12.00 -16.53 9.23
C LEU A 27 11.18 -17.82 9.35
N ASP A 28 10.68 -18.09 10.56
CA ASP A 28 9.64 -19.10 10.73
C ASP A 28 8.27 -18.50 10.35
N LYS A 29 7.64 -19.07 9.31
CA LYS A 29 6.37 -18.57 8.75
C LYS A 29 5.15 -18.95 9.59
N THR A 30 5.33 -19.71 10.68
CA THR A 30 4.24 -20.31 11.45
C THR A 30 4.04 -19.75 12.85
N VAL A 31 4.81 -18.73 13.24
CA VAL A 31 4.76 -18.18 14.60
C VAL A 31 3.63 -17.16 14.73
N ASN A 32 2.74 -17.39 15.70
CA ASN A 32 1.74 -16.43 16.13
C ASN A 32 2.35 -15.59 17.25
N TYR A 33 2.65 -14.32 16.95
CA TYR A 33 3.39 -13.44 17.83
C TYR A 33 2.53 -12.95 19.01
N PRO A 34 3.08 -12.78 20.23
CA PRO A 34 2.37 -12.13 21.33
C PRO A 34 1.98 -10.69 20.96
N ASP A 35 0.74 -10.32 21.27
CA ASP A 35 0.15 -9.02 20.91
C ASP A 35 0.98 -7.81 21.43
N ASP A 36 1.67 -7.96 22.56
CA ASP A 36 2.47 -6.88 23.16
C ASP A 36 3.76 -6.59 22.37
N VAL A 37 4.40 -7.63 21.83
CA VAL A 37 5.59 -7.51 20.97
C VAL A 37 5.19 -6.91 19.63
N LEU A 38 4.13 -7.45 19.02
CA LEU A 38 3.62 -6.97 17.73
C LEU A 38 3.27 -5.47 17.78
N SER A 39 2.58 -5.03 18.84
CA SER A 39 2.23 -3.61 19.04
C SER A 39 3.47 -2.71 19.10
N LYS A 40 4.52 -3.12 19.82
CA LYS A 40 5.79 -2.38 19.89
C LYS A 40 6.50 -2.31 18.55
N VAL A 41 6.48 -3.40 17.78
CA VAL A 41 7.07 -3.44 16.43
C VAL A 41 6.34 -2.50 15.48
N ILE A 42 5.01 -2.49 15.50
CA ILE A 42 4.19 -1.58 14.68
C ILE A 42 4.48 -0.11 15.05
N ASP A 43 4.52 0.22 16.34
CA ASP A 43 4.87 1.57 16.80
C ASP A 43 6.27 1.98 16.35
N PHE A 44 7.22 1.05 16.35
CA PHE A 44 8.56 1.29 15.82
C PHE A 44 8.55 1.56 14.31
N GLN A 45 7.79 0.81 13.51
CA GLN A 45 7.63 1.09 12.07
C GLN A 45 7.08 2.49 11.83
N LYS A 46 6.04 2.88 12.58
CA LYS A 46 5.43 4.22 12.50
C LYS A 46 6.44 5.32 12.85
N ARG A 47 7.22 5.13 13.92
CA ARG A 47 8.25 6.11 14.36
C ARG A 47 9.42 6.23 13.40
N THR A 48 9.78 5.15 12.72
CA THR A 48 10.92 5.11 11.79
C THR A 48 10.53 5.31 10.32
N THR A 49 9.27 5.67 10.05
CA THR A 49 8.69 5.84 8.71
C THR A 49 9.60 6.59 7.74
N THR A 50 10.10 7.77 8.12
CA THR A 50 10.92 8.60 7.22
C THR A 50 12.25 7.94 6.85
N LEU A 51 12.87 7.24 7.80
CA LEU A 51 14.14 6.53 7.57
C LEU A 51 13.92 5.28 6.72
N ALA A 52 12.94 4.45 7.10
CA ALA A 52 12.61 3.23 6.38
C ALA A 52 12.15 3.53 4.94
N PHE A 53 11.45 4.66 4.73
CA PHE A 53 10.96 5.04 3.41
C PHE A 53 12.09 5.31 2.40
N GLN A 54 13.29 5.73 2.82
CA GLN A 54 14.41 5.96 1.90
C GLN A 54 14.82 4.67 1.17
N ASP A 55 14.84 3.54 1.88
CA ASP A 55 15.14 2.24 1.28
C ASP A 55 13.97 1.74 0.41
N VAL A 56 12.73 1.92 0.89
CA VAL A 56 11.52 1.58 0.14
C VAL A 56 11.46 2.36 -1.18
N GLU A 57 11.78 3.65 -1.15
CA GLU A 57 11.82 4.54 -2.31
C GLU A 57 12.85 4.08 -3.34
N LYS A 58 14.05 3.68 -2.88
CA LYS A 58 15.08 3.11 -3.77
C LYS A 58 14.57 1.86 -4.48
N ILE A 59 13.96 0.93 -3.74
CA ILE A 59 13.41 -0.31 -4.30
C ILE A 59 12.29 -0.02 -5.32
N ILE A 60 11.43 0.97 -5.05
CA ILE A 60 10.34 1.35 -5.96
C ILE A 60 10.89 2.00 -7.23
N SER A 61 11.89 2.86 -7.09
CA SER A 61 12.59 3.51 -8.20
C SER A 61 13.29 2.49 -9.10
N GLU A 62 13.94 1.49 -8.53
CA GLU A 62 14.60 0.42 -9.28
C GLU A 62 13.62 -0.42 -10.12
N LYS A 63 12.42 -0.66 -9.56
CA LYS A 63 11.35 -1.45 -10.20
C LYS A 63 10.53 -0.69 -11.23
N SER A 64 10.65 0.63 -11.31
CA SER A 64 9.81 1.47 -12.17
C SER A 64 10.67 2.09 -13.27
N PRO A 65 10.68 1.53 -14.49
CA PRO A 65 11.49 2.05 -15.60
C PRO A 65 11.20 3.53 -15.88
N ARG A 66 9.93 3.94 -15.73
CA ARG A 66 9.47 5.33 -15.92
C ARG A 66 10.10 6.34 -14.96
N LEU A 67 10.62 5.91 -13.82
CA LEU A 67 11.33 6.77 -12.87
C LEU A 67 12.80 6.97 -13.22
N LYS A 68 13.35 6.19 -14.17
CA LYS A 68 14.74 6.30 -14.61
C LYS A 68 14.90 7.30 -15.76
N ASP A 69 13.84 7.47 -16.54
CA ASP A 69 13.78 8.47 -17.59
C ASP A 69 13.50 9.84 -16.93
N ASN A 70 14.53 10.67 -16.86
CA ASN A 70 14.57 11.95 -16.14
C ASN A 70 13.67 13.05 -16.75
N ASP A 71 12.74 12.69 -17.64
CA ASP A 71 12.11 13.62 -18.58
C ASP A 71 11.02 14.48 -17.92
N SER A 72 10.49 14.10 -16.74
CA SER A 72 9.51 14.91 -16.01
C SER A 72 9.71 14.89 -14.48
N LYS A 73 10.28 15.97 -13.96
CA LYS A 73 10.42 16.22 -12.50
C LYS A 73 9.07 16.13 -11.75
N ALA A 74 7.98 16.54 -12.40
CA ALA A 74 6.63 16.50 -11.82
C ALA A 74 6.12 15.06 -11.65
N GLU A 75 6.37 14.20 -12.64
CA GLU A 75 5.98 12.78 -12.57
C GLU A 75 6.78 12.05 -11.49
N CYS A 76 8.10 12.25 -11.43
CA CYS A 76 8.93 11.68 -10.37
C CYS A 76 8.45 12.11 -8.98
N HIS A 77 8.15 13.41 -8.79
CA HIS A 77 7.63 13.89 -7.52
C HIS A 77 6.27 13.28 -7.18
N PHE A 78 5.36 13.18 -8.15
CA PHE A 78 4.05 12.55 -7.96
C PHE A 78 4.19 11.09 -7.49
N ILE A 79 5.00 10.29 -8.18
CA ILE A 79 5.20 8.87 -7.84
C ILE A 79 5.87 8.72 -6.47
N GLN A 80 6.84 9.58 -6.13
CA GLN A 80 7.46 9.61 -4.81
C GLN A 80 6.41 9.85 -3.71
N ARG A 81 5.54 10.86 -3.88
CA ARG A 81 4.47 11.16 -2.93
C ARG A 81 3.46 10.01 -2.81
N CYS A 82 3.07 9.39 -3.92
CA CYS A 82 2.19 8.21 -3.92
C CYS A 82 2.84 7.01 -3.22
N SER A 83 4.15 6.82 -3.40
CA SER A 83 4.91 5.75 -2.77
C SER A 83 5.00 5.93 -1.26
N GLN A 84 5.23 7.17 -0.81
CA GLN A 84 5.24 7.52 0.61
C GLN A 84 3.87 7.28 1.25
N LEU A 85 2.79 7.69 0.57
CA LEU A 85 1.43 7.43 1.04
C LEU A 85 1.17 5.92 1.14
N CYS A 86 1.52 5.15 0.10
CA CYS A 86 1.38 3.70 0.12
C CYS A 86 2.16 3.04 1.28
N TRP A 87 3.35 3.56 1.60
CA TRP A 87 4.14 3.11 2.74
C TRP A 87 3.43 3.38 4.07
N MET A 88 2.98 4.63 4.28
CA MET A 88 2.26 5.02 5.50
C MET A 88 0.97 4.22 5.70
N MET A 89 0.27 3.88 4.63
CA MET A 89 -0.92 3.02 4.66
C MET A 89 -0.60 1.56 5.03
N ALA A 90 0.53 1.05 4.53
CA ALA A 90 0.95 -0.34 4.73
C ALA A 90 1.47 -0.65 6.16
N ILE A 91 2.00 0.36 6.85
CA ILE A 91 2.48 0.25 8.24
C ILE A 91 1.39 0.51 9.30
N GLN A 92 0.15 0.81 8.86
CA GLN A 92 -0.98 0.81 9.79
C GLN A 92 -1.26 -0.60 10.32
N ASP A 93 -1.97 -0.65 11.45
CA ASP A 93 -2.44 -1.90 12.04
C ASP A 93 -3.94 -1.80 12.37
N PRO A 94 -4.80 -2.59 11.69
CA PRO A 94 -4.47 -3.39 10.50
C PRO A 94 -4.05 -2.50 9.30
N PRO A 95 -3.28 -3.04 8.32
CA PRO A 95 -2.89 -2.28 7.14
C PRO A 95 -4.11 -1.80 6.33
N MET A 96 -4.08 -0.53 5.91
CA MET A 96 -5.12 0.01 5.03
C MET A 96 -5.08 -0.67 3.66
N TYR A 97 -6.21 -0.65 2.95
CA TYR A 97 -6.36 -1.32 1.67
C TYR A 97 -6.75 -0.34 0.55
N LEU A 98 -6.03 -0.42 -0.57
CA LEU A 98 -6.37 0.27 -1.82
C LEU A 98 -6.96 -0.73 -2.80
N ASP A 99 -8.21 -0.49 -3.20
CA ASP A 99 -8.88 -1.24 -4.25
C ASP A 99 -8.72 -0.50 -5.59
N PHE A 100 -8.04 -1.15 -6.53
CA PHE A 100 -7.79 -0.63 -7.88
C PHE A 100 -8.94 -0.92 -8.84
N GLY A 101 -10.06 -1.42 -8.32
CA GLY A 101 -11.30 -1.58 -9.05
C GLY A 101 -11.31 -2.80 -9.99
N PRO A 102 -12.47 -3.04 -10.61
CA PRO A 102 -12.68 -4.18 -11.49
C PRO A 102 -12.04 -3.96 -12.87
N GLU A 103 -12.00 -5.01 -13.68
CA GLU A 103 -11.48 -4.97 -15.05
C GLU A 103 -12.34 -4.09 -15.97
N LYS A 104 -11.72 -3.56 -17.02
CA LYS A 104 -12.41 -2.80 -18.08
C LYS A 104 -13.59 -3.60 -18.64
N GLY A 105 -14.73 -2.94 -18.84
CA GLY A 105 -15.98 -3.52 -19.29
C GLY A 105 -16.87 -4.06 -18.17
N SER A 106 -16.37 -4.16 -16.93
CA SER A 106 -17.18 -4.60 -15.80
C SER A 106 -18.23 -3.55 -15.41
N VAL A 107 -19.36 -4.00 -14.85
CA VAL A 107 -20.38 -3.12 -14.29
C VAL A 107 -19.82 -2.36 -13.09
N ILE A 108 -20.08 -1.04 -13.03
CA ILE A 108 -19.57 -0.20 -11.96
C ILE A 108 -20.41 -0.37 -10.69
N ASP A 109 -19.78 -0.83 -9.60
CA ASP A 109 -20.37 -0.76 -8.26
C ASP A 109 -20.31 0.67 -7.71
N LYS A 110 -21.45 1.37 -7.81
CA LYS A 110 -21.60 2.76 -7.33
C LYS A 110 -21.55 2.89 -5.80
N ASN A 111 -21.58 1.79 -5.05
CA ASN A 111 -21.34 1.80 -3.61
C ASN A 111 -19.86 1.99 -3.27
N VAL A 112 -18.96 1.46 -4.10
CA VAL A 112 -17.51 1.55 -3.90
C VAL A 112 -16.88 2.68 -4.72
N PHE A 113 -17.39 2.94 -5.93
CA PHE A 113 -16.82 3.90 -6.87
C PHE A 113 -17.78 5.05 -7.22
N ARG A 114 -17.19 6.22 -7.44
CA ARG A 114 -17.84 7.38 -8.07
C ARG A 114 -17.46 7.43 -9.54
N LEU A 115 -18.36 7.94 -10.38
CA LEU A 115 -18.09 8.16 -11.79
C LEU A 115 -17.39 9.49 -11.99
N TYR A 116 -16.33 9.50 -12.80
CA TYR A 116 -15.65 10.73 -13.20
C TYR A 116 -16.52 11.58 -14.15
N THR A 117 -17.23 10.93 -15.09
CA THR A 117 -18.22 11.56 -15.98
C THR A 117 -19.65 11.09 -15.68
N LYS A 118 -20.66 11.77 -16.26
CA LYS A 118 -22.08 11.54 -15.94
C LYS A 118 -22.72 10.34 -16.66
N SER A 119 -22.10 9.80 -17.71
CA SER A 119 -22.70 8.79 -18.60
C SER A 119 -21.81 7.56 -18.74
N GLY A 120 -22.44 6.40 -18.88
CA GLY A 120 -21.80 5.10 -19.03
C GLY A 120 -22.00 4.22 -17.78
N GLU A 121 -22.06 2.90 -17.99
CA GLU A 121 -22.39 1.90 -16.95
C GLU A 121 -21.23 0.94 -16.68
N ASN A 122 -20.33 0.80 -17.65
CA ASN A 122 -19.21 -0.11 -17.59
C ASN A 122 -17.90 0.66 -17.41
N VAL A 123 -16.93 0.00 -16.78
CA VAL A 123 -15.60 0.58 -16.54
C VAL A 123 -14.88 0.79 -17.87
N ASP A 124 -14.36 2.00 -18.12
CA ASP A 124 -13.31 2.22 -19.12
C ASP A 124 -11.93 2.06 -18.46
N PHE A 125 -11.63 2.90 -17.47
CA PHE A 125 -10.38 2.83 -16.70
C PHE A 125 -10.51 3.41 -15.29
N LEU A 126 -9.57 3.03 -14.42
CA LEU A 126 -9.43 3.56 -13.06
C LEU A 126 -8.84 4.97 -13.09
N VAL A 127 -9.52 5.91 -12.40
CA VAL A 127 -8.99 7.27 -12.16
C VAL A 127 -8.30 7.32 -10.80
N TRP A 128 -8.93 6.78 -9.76
CA TRP A 128 -8.39 6.75 -8.40
C TRP A 128 -8.88 5.52 -7.63
N PRO A 129 -8.01 4.80 -6.89
CA PRO A 129 -8.43 3.63 -6.11
C PRO A 129 -9.39 3.98 -4.98
N ALA A 130 -10.28 3.06 -4.64
CA ALA A 130 -11.07 3.17 -3.42
C ALA A 130 -10.19 2.87 -2.20
N VAL A 131 -10.41 3.60 -1.11
CA VAL A 131 -9.63 3.49 0.13
C VAL A 131 -10.50 2.84 1.20
N PHE A 132 -10.00 1.75 1.75
CA PHE A 132 -10.63 1.02 2.84
C PHE A 132 -9.76 1.09 4.10
N LEU A 133 -10.40 1.09 5.27
CA LEU A 133 -9.71 1.12 6.55
C LEU A 133 -8.83 -0.14 6.73
N LEU A 134 -9.31 -1.28 6.25
CA LEU A 134 -8.60 -2.54 6.12
C LEU A 134 -9.24 -3.37 4.99
N LYS A 135 -8.60 -4.46 4.56
CA LYS A 135 -9.14 -5.32 3.49
C LYS A 135 -10.51 -5.89 3.88
N ASN A 136 -11.51 -5.71 3.02
CA ASN A 136 -12.92 -6.07 3.27
C ASN A 136 -13.57 -5.32 4.45
N GLY A 137 -12.96 -4.22 4.93
CA GLY A 137 -13.51 -3.39 6.00
C GLY A 137 -14.36 -2.22 5.51
N PRO A 138 -14.63 -1.25 6.39
CA PRO A 138 -15.34 -0.03 6.02
C PRO A 138 -14.59 0.81 4.98
N ILE A 139 -15.35 1.44 4.08
CA ILE A 139 -14.81 2.38 3.10
C ILE A 139 -14.48 3.70 3.79
N VAL A 140 -13.26 4.18 3.60
CA VAL A 140 -12.82 5.52 4.06
C VAL A 140 -13.09 6.54 2.96
N GLN A 141 -12.81 6.17 1.70
CA GLN A 141 -13.04 7.03 0.55
C GLN A 141 -13.43 6.19 -0.67
N LYS A 142 -14.51 6.58 -1.34
CA LYS A 142 -14.90 5.99 -2.63
C LYS A 142 -13.81 6.22 -3.67
N GLY A 143 -13.57 5.19 -4.48
CA GLY A 143 -12.70 5.30 -5.65
C GLY A 143 -13.38 6.12 -6.76
N VAL A 144 -12.64 6.39 -7.82
CA VAL A 144 -13.14 7.10 -9.00
C VAL A 144 -12.81 6.29 -10.24
N LEU A 145 -13.82 6.05 -11.08
CA LEU A 145 -13.71 5.34 -12.35
C LEU A 145 -14.18 6.24 -13.50
N GLN A 146 -13.53 6.11 -14.65
CA GLN A 146 -14.06 6.61 -15.91
C GLN A 146 -15.01 5.55 -16.48
N PRO A 147 -16.29 5.88 -16.71
CA PRO A 147 -17.21 5.00 -17.42
C PRO A 147 -17.05 5.08 -18.96
N GLN A 148 -17.40 3.99 -19.64
CA GLN A 148 -17.53 3.90 -21.11
C GLN A 148 -19.00 3.98 -21.55
#